data_AF-A0A2T4DSP7-F1
#
_entry.id   AF-A0A2T4DSP7-F1
#
_cell.length_a   1.000
_cell.length_b   1.000
_cell.length_c   1.000
_cell.angle_alpha   90.00
_cell.angle_beta   90.00
_cell.angle_gamma   90.00
#
_symmetry.space_group_name_H-M   'P 1'
#
loop_
_entity.id
_entity.type
_entity.pdbx_description
1 polymer ?
#
loop_
_entity_poly.entity_id
_entity_poly.type
_entity_poly.pdbx_seq_one_letter_code
_entity_poly.pdbx_strand_id
1 'polypeptide(L)'
;MSSHEETHHTHVIPEDKEKTKKIWRVAGILGFVTIIEFIFAFTMPRGILLVAIFLGLTVVKAFYIVAEFMHLKHEQKTLIWSIIGPIVLIVWLVIALMVEGSAIFSLRY
;
A
#
# COMPACT_ATOMS: atom_id res chain seq x y z
N MET A 1 49.09 -21.96 -17.24
CA MET A 1 48.02 -21.57 -16.29
C MET A 1 48.24 -20.12 -15.91
N SER A 2 47.52 -19.18 -16.53
CA SER A 2 47.52 -17.77 -16.15
C SER A 2 46.13 -17.48 -15.62
N SER A 3 46.06 -17.12 -14.33
CA SER A 3 44.85 -16.75 -13.63
C SER A 3 44.29 -15.45 -14.22
N HIS A 4 43.14 -15.52 -14.90
CA HIS A 4 42.34 -14.34 -15.17
C HIS A 4 41.49 -14.06 -13.94
N GLU A 5 42.00 -13.18 -13.08
CA GLU A 5 41.26 -12.60 -11.97
C GLU A 5 40.34 -11.52 -12.56
N GLU A 6 39.09 -11.89 -12.88
CA GLU A 6 38.07 -10.91 -13.24
C GLU A 6 37.70 -10.11 -11.99
N THR A 7 38.34 -8.96 -11.82
CA THR A 7 37.93 -7.97 -10.83
C THR A 7 36.58 -7.39 -11.27
N HIS A 8 35.50 -7.98 -10.77
CA HIS A 8 34.16 -7.40 -10.83
C HIS A 8 34.14 -6.09 -10.03
N HIS A 9 34.61 -5.02 -10.65
CA HIS A 9 34.40 -3.66 -10.17
C HIS A 9 32.90 -3.39 -10.27
N THR A 10 32.17 -3.65 -9.19
CA THR A 10 30.80 -3.19 -9.02
C THR A 10 30.84 -1.67 -9.04
N HIS A 11 30.55 -1.10 -10.20
CA HIS A 11 30.33 0.34 -10.33
C HIS A 11 29.06 0.66 -9.53
N VAL A 12 29.22 0.95 -8.25
CA VAL A 12 28.18 1.50 -7.37
C VAL A 12 27.77 2.84 -7.95
N ILE A 13 26.70 2.82 -8.74
CA ILE A 13 26.04 4.01 -9.26
C ILE A 13 25.79 4.92 -8.05
N PRO A 14 26.22 6.20 -8.09
CA PRO A 14 26.05 7.10 -6.97
C PRO A 14 24.57 7.17 -6.58
N GLU A 15 24.30 6.88 -5.31
CA GLU A 15 22.97 6.91 -4.72
C GLU A 15 22.31 8.26 -5.04
N ASP A 16 21.14 8.18 -5.69
CA ASP A 16 20.39 9.33 -6.18
C ASP A 16 19.76 10.04 -4.97
N LYS A 17 20.56 10.88 -4.28
CA LYS A 17 20.23 11.51 -2.99
C LYS A 17 18.89 12.26 -3.01
N GLU A 18 18.45 12.69 -4.18
CA GLU A 18 17.14 13.32 -4.37
C GLU A 18 15.96 12.37 -4.11
N LYS A 19 16.09 11.10 -4.50
CA LYS A 19 15.05 10.08 -4.26
C LYS A 19 14.96 9.74 -2.77
N THR A 20 16.09 9.54 -2.10
CA THR A 20 16.13 9.28 -0.65
C THR A 20 15.54 10.44 0.15
N LYS A 21 15.81 11.69 -0.25
CA LYS A 21 15.23 12.88 0.40
C LYS A 21 13.71 12.96 0.23
N LYS A 22 13.20 12.58 -0.95
CA LYS A 22 11.76 12.56 -1.22
C LYS A 22 11.03 11.50 -0.38
N ILE A 23 11.61 10.31 -0.27
CA ILE A 23 11.11 9.22 0.59
C ILE A 23 11.01 9.68 2.05
N TRP A 24 12.06 10.31 2.59
CA TRP A 24 12.05 10.86 3.94
C TRP A 24 10.99 11.93 4.17
N ARG A 25 10.74 12.78 3.17
CA ARG A 25 9.68 13.80 3.24
C ARG A 25 8.29 13.16 3.33
N VAL A 26 8.03 12.16 2.49
CA VAL A 26 6.74 11.46 2.47
C VAL A 26 6.56 10.66 3.75
N ALA A 27 7.59 9.94 4.21
CA ALA A 27 7.58 9.23 5.48
C ALA A 27 7.25 10.16 6.66
N GLY A 28 7.84 11.36 6.69
CA GLY A 28 7.55 12.38 7.70
C GLY A 28 6.09 12.85 7.69
N ILE A 29 5.56 13.17 6.50
CA ILE A 29 4.15 13.59 6.34
C ILE A 29 3.21 12.48 6.82
N LEU A 30 3.50 11.25 6.42
CA LEU A 30 2.68 10.09 6.74
C LEU A 30 2.71 9.77 8.24
N GLY A 31 3.88 9.85 8.85
CA GLY A 31 4.07 9.71 10.30
C GLY A 31 3.29 10.79 11.06
N PHE A 32 3.36 12.04 10.60
CA PHE A 32 2.61 13.14 11.21
C PHE A 32 1.09 12.95 11.14
N VAL A 33 0.55 12.56 9.99
CA VAL A 33 -0.88 12.23 9.84
C VAL A 33 -1.28 11.10 10.79
N THR A 34 -0.43 10.09 10.94
CA THR A 34 -0.69 8.96 11.85
C THR A 34 -0.72 9.40 13.32
N ILE A 35 0.18 10.29 13.73
CA ILE A 35 0.18 10.85 15.09
C ILE A 35 -1.11 11.62 15.35
N ILE A 36 -1.57 12.42 14.37
CA ILE A 36 -2.85 13.14 14.45
C ILE A 36 -4.03 12.16 14.59
N GLU A 37 -4.06 11.07 13.81
CA GLU A 37 -5.07 10.02 13.96
C GLU A 37 -5.09 9.45 15.38
N PHE A 38 -3.93 9.12 15.95
CA PHE A 38 -3.86 8.63 17.33
C PHE A 38 -4.39 9.65 18.33
N ILE A 39 -4.06 10.94 18.18
CA ILE A 39 -4.59 12.00 19.05
C ILE A 39 -6.12 12.05 18.97
N PHE A 40 -6.70 11.99 17.77
CA PHE A 40 -8.16 11.95 17.60
C PHE A 40 -8.78 10.70 18.20
N ALA A 41 -8.14 9.53 18.07
CA ALA A 41 -8.62 8.30 18.70
C ALA A 41 -8.68 8.38 20.24
N PHE A 42 -7.73 9.07 20.87
CA PHE A 42 -7.72 9.22 22.33
C PHE A 42 -8.61 10.36 22.83
N THR A 43 -8.83 11.40 22.02
CA THR A 43 -9.56 12.61 22.45
C THR A 43 -11.06 12.54 22.15
N MET A 44 -11.45 11.89 21.05
CA MET A 44 -12.84 11.86 20.59
C MET A 44 -13.59 10.61 21.11
N PRO A 45 -14.87 10.73 21.51
CA PRO A 45 -15.69 9.57 21.83
C PRO A 45 -15.85 8.65 20.62
N ARG A 46 -15.88 7.34 20.88
CA ARG A 46 -16.01 6.31 19.85
C ARG A 46 -17.39 6.44 19.19
N GLY A 47 -17.41 6.94 17.96
CA GLY A 47 -18.63 7.16 17.20
C GLY A 47 -18.38 7.09 15.69
N ILE A 48 -19.46 7.19 14.92
CA ILE A 48 -19.44 7.09 13.45
C ILE A 48 -18.49 8.11 12.82
N LEU A 49 -18.39 9.31 13.40
CA LEU A 49 -17.48 10.37 12.94
C LEU A 49 -16.01 9.98 13.06
N LEU A 50 -15.61 9.38 14.19
CA LEU A 50 -14.24 8.92 14.39
C LEU A 50 -13.89 7.80 13.41
N VAL A 51 -14.82 6.86 13.20
CA VAL A 51 -14.64 5.76 12.24
C VAL A 51 -14.51 6.28 10.82
N ALA A 52 -15.34 7.25 10.42
CA ALA A 52 -15.28 7.85 9.09
C ALA A 52 -13.96 8.60 8.84
N ILE A 53 -13.48 9.35 9.85
CA ILE A 53 -12.19 10.05 9.81
C ILE A 53 -11.04 9.06 9.66
N PHE A 54 -11.01 8.01 10.48
CA PHE A 54 -9.98 6.97 10.41
C PHE A 54 -9.99 6.25 9.07
N LEU A 55 -11.17 5.89 8.56
CA LEU A 55 -11.30 5.23 7.27
C LEU A 55 -10.79 6.13 6.14
N GLY A 56 -11.19 7.40 6.13
CA GLY A 56 -10.76 8.38 5.14
C GLY A 56 -9.25 8.62 5.17
N LEU A 57 -8.69 8.86 6.36
CA LEU A 57 -7.24 9.08 6.53
C LEU A 57 -6.43 7.83 6.19
N THR A 58 -6.93 6.64 6.50
CA THR A 58 -6.31 5.36 6.11
C THR A 58 -6.23 5.20 4.58
N VAL A 59 -7.30 5.56 3.85
CA VAL A 59 -7.32 5.53 2.38
C VAL A 59 -6.33 6.54 1.80
N VAL A 60 -6.33 7.78 2.30
CA VAL A 60 -5.38 8.82 1.87
C VAL A 60 -3.94 8.37 2.12
N LYS A 61 -3.68 7.80 3.29
CA LYS A 61 -2.37 7.24 3.66
C LYS A 61 -1.94 6.13 2.70
N ALA A 62 -2.83 5.18 2.41
CA ALA A 62 -2.56 4.10 1.46
C ALA A 62 -2.21 4.66 0.07
N PHE A 63 -2.94 5.67 -0.41
CA PHE A 63 -2.64 6.33 -1.68
C PHE A 63 -1.25 6.98 -1.67
N TYR A 64 -0.90 7.74 -0.63
CA TYR A 64 0.44 8.34 -0.50
C TYR A 64 1.55 7.30 -0.45
N ILE A 65 1.32 6.16 0.24
CA ILE A 65 2.29 5.08 0.30
C ILE A 65 2.55 4.50 -1.09
N VAL A 66 1.47 4.14 -1.78
CA VAL A 66 1.50 3.49 -3.10
C VAL A 66 2.06 4.44 -4.15
N ALA A 67 1.70 5.73 -4.11
CA ALA A 67 2.20 6.71 -5.08
C ALA A 67 3.70 6.98 -4.95
N GLU A 68 4.25 7.01 -3.73
CA GLU A 68 5.62 7.45 -3.48
C GLU A 68 6.61 6.33 -3.12
N PHE A 69 6.25 5.35 -2.28
CA PHE A 69 7.16 4.25 -1.93
C PHE A 69 7.20 3.12 -2.96
N MET A 70 6.16 3.00 -3.81
CA MET A 70 6.14 1.96 -4.85
C MET A 70 6.63 2.44 -6.22
N HIS A 71 7.18 3.66 -6.33
CA HIS A 71 7.78 4.20 -7.57
C HIS A 71 6.85 4.16 -8.80
N LEU A 72 5.54 4.06 -8.56
CA LEU A 72 4.51 3.77 -9.57
C LEU A 72 4.22 4.92 -10.53
N LYS A 73 4.68 6.12 -10.19
CA LYS A 73 4.28 7.33 -10.90
C LYS A 73 4.89 7.43 -12.30
N HIS A 74 6.04 6.80 -12.57
CA HIS A 74 6.76 6.99 -13.84
C HIS A 74 7.22 5.73 -14.58
N GLU A 75 7.38 4.55 -13.94
CA GLU A 75 7.99 3.39 -14.64
C GLU A 75 7.27 2.03 -14.49
N GLN A 76 6.32 1.85 -13.55
CA GLN A 76 5.92 0.51 -13.12
C GLN A 76 4.40 0.25 -13.21
N LYS A 77 3.81 0.37 -14.41
CA LYS A 77 2.43 -0.09 -14.64
C LYS A 77 2.24 -1.56 -14.21
N THR A 78 3.28 -2.38 -14.35
CA THR A 78 3.32 -3.78 -13.94
C THR A 78 3.09 -3.99 -12.44
N LEU A 79 3.63 -3.12 -11.57
CA LEU A 79 3.42 -3.22 -10.12
C LEU A 79 2.00 -2.85 -9.71
N ILE A 80 1.34 -1.92 -10.41
CA ILE A 80 -0.09 -1.62 -10.21
C ILE A 80 -0.93 -2.86 -10.50
N TRP A 81 -0.66 -3.56 -11.60
CA TRP A 81 -1.36 -4.80 -11.96
C TRP A 81 -1.12 -5.93 -10.94
N SER A 82 0.07 -5.99 -10.33
CA SER A 82 0.39 -6.93 -9.25
C SER A 82 -0.46 -6.72 -7.98
N ILE A 83 -0.91 -5.48 -7.72
CA ILE A 83 -1.77 -5.15 -6.58
C ILE A 83 -3.25 -5.31 -6.94
N ILE A 84 -3.64 -4.88 -8.14
CA ILE A 84 -5.03 -4.96 -8.59
C ILE A 84 -5.49 -6.41 -8.77
N GLY A 85 -4.64 -7.28 -9.33
CA GLY A 85 -4.98 -8.69 -9.57
C GLY A 85 -5.49 -9.43 -8.31
N PRO A 86 -4.71 -9.47 -7.22
CA PRO A 86 -5.14 -10.08 -5.96
C PRO A 86 -6.40 -9.44 -5.36
N ILE A 87 -6.54 -8.12 -5.43
CA ILE A 87 -7.70 -7.41 -4.90
C ILE A 87 -8.97 -7.82 -5.66
N VAL A 88 -8.91 -7.84 -6.99
CA VAL A 88 -10.04 -8.24 -7.85
C VAL A 88 -10.44 -9.69 -7.56
N LEU A 89 -9.46 -10.59 -7.40
CA LEU A 89 -9.73 -11.98 -7.04
C LEU A 89 -10.45 -12.10 -5.70
N ILE A 90 -10.02 -11.36 -4.69
CA ILE A 90 -10.69 -11.36 -3.37
C ILE A 90 -12.13 -10.85 -3.46
N VAL A 91 -12.36 -9.72 -4.13
CA VAL A 91 -13.72 -9.17 -4.30
C VAL A 91 -14.62 -10.15 -5.06
N TRP A 92 -14.10 -10.73 -6.14
CA TRP A 92 -14.83 -11.74 -6.92
C TRP A 92 -15.17 -12.98 -6.07
N LEU A 93 -14.20 -13.48 -5.27
CA LEU A 93 -14.41 -14.63 -4.40
C LEU A 93 -15.48 -14.36 -3.33
N VAL A 94 -15.47 -13.17 -2.71
CA VAL A 94 -16.48 -12.79 -1.71
C VAL A 94 -17.88 -12.77 -2.33
N ILE A 95 -18.02 -12.20 -3.52
CA ILE A 95 -19.31 -12.17 -4.24
C ILE A 95 -19.75 -13.60 -4.59
N ALA A 96 -18.85 -14.42 -5.13
CA ALA A 96 -19.14 -15.82 -5.49
C ALA A 96 -19.63 -16.63 -4.28
N LEU A 97 -18.95 -16.51 -3.13
CA LEU A 97 -19.34 -17.17 -1.89
C LEU A 97 -20.67 -16.65 -1.33
N MET A 98 -20.96 -15.36 -1.46
CA MET A 98 -22.28 -14.81 -1.08
C MET A 98 -23.40 -15.40 -1.95
N VAL A 99 -23.19 -15.47 -3.27
CA VAL A 99 -24.20 -15.99 -4.20
C VAL A 99 -24.43 -17.48 -3.97
N GLU A 100 -23.38 -18.30 -3.95
CA GLU A 100 -23.48 -19.74 -3.67
C GLU A 100 -24.07 -20.02 -2.28
N GLY A 101 -23.62 -19.27 -1.27
CA GLY A 101 -24.16 -19.37 0.08
C GLY A 101 -25.66 -19.06 0.15
N SER A 102 -26.10 -18.01 -0.58
CA SER A 102 -27.52 -17.65 -0.66
C SER A 102 -28.35 -18.68 -1.43
N ALA A 103 -27.80 -19.25 -2.50
CA ALA A 103 -28.46 -20.26 -3.31
C ALA A 103 -28.68 -21.55 -2.50
N ILE A 104 -27.66 -22.03 -1.78
CA ILE A 104 -27.77 -23.20 -0.90
C ILE A 104 -28.79 -22.95 0.22
N PHE A 105 -28.79 -21.76 0.82
CA PHE A 105 -29.75 -21.39 1.85
C PHE A 105 -31.19 -21.44 1.33
N SER A 106 -31.43 -20.93 0.11
CA SER A 106 -32.75 -20.93 -0.54
C SER A 106 -33.23 -22.30 -1.04
N LEU A 107 -32.33 -23.26 -1.23
CA LEU A 107 -32.70 -24.64 -1.61
C LEU A 107 -32.99 -25.52 -0.38
N ARG A 108 -32.48 -25.12 0.79
CA ARG A 108 -32.60 -25.87 2.05
C ARG A 108 -33.80 -25.45 2.90
N TYR A 109 -34.44 -24.34 2.54
CA TYR A 109 -35.65 -23.81 3.16
C TYR A 109 -36.68 -23.50 2.09
#